data_AF-A0A9P0YJQ0-F1
#
_entry.id   AF-A0A9P0YJQ0-F1
#
_cell.length_a   1.000
_cell.length_b   1.000
_cell.length_c   1.000
_cell.angle_alpha   90.00
_cell.angle_beta   90.00
_cell.angle_gamma   90.00
#
_symmetry.space_group_name_H-M   'P 1'
#
loop_
_entity.id
_entity.type
_entity.pdbx_description
1 polymer ?
#
loop_
_entity_poly.entity_id
_entity_poly.type
_entity_poly.pdbx_seq_one_letter_code
_entity_poly.pdbx_strand_id
1 'polypeptide(L)'
;MQGTDVGIKTKRAHTLSAYDSFFARAEEDLEDTHQRYLMVPNEMRKINIQKTNMEVNLHFLRSLKSEWKKTAKRNRSTSGPSDKAISGDHLKCFKCGKRGHFAKECRITKKKDYNHYIQKAQLAKQKEQGIVLMSTHDHWLEDSDDSE
;
A
#
# COMPACT_ATOMS: atom_id res chain seq x y z
N MET A 1 11.83 -46.45 -7.71
CA MET A 1 11.45 -45.39 -6.76
C MET A 1 10.51 -44.39 -7.47
N GLN A 2 9.21 -44.69 -7.58
CA GLN A 2 8.21 -43.83 -8.27
C GLN A 2 7.19 -43.20 -7.30
N GLY A 3 7.13 -43.64 -6.03
CA GLY A 3 6.13 -43.16 -5.06
C GLY A 3 6.35 -41.74 -4.55
N THR A 4 7.58 -41.22 -4.59
CA THR A 4 7.91 -39.88 -4.09
C THR A 4 7.50 -38.76 -5.05
N ASP A 5 7.63 -38.98 -6.37
CA ASP A 5 7.29 -38.00 -7.41
C ASP A 5 5.77 -37.77 -7.51
N VAL A 6 4.99 -38.85 -7.43
CA VAL A 6 3.52 -38.78 -7.40
C VAL A 6 3.03 -38.00 -6.17
N GLY A 7 3.61 -38.27 -4.99
CA GLY A 7 3.26 -37.56 -3.76
C GLY A 7 3.56 -36.06 -3.81
N ILE A 8 4.66 -35.65 -4.43
CA ILE A 8 5.00 -34.23 -4.62
C ILE A 8 4.01 -33.56 -5.59
N LYS A 9 3.68 -34.21 -6.71
CA LYS A 9 2.71 -33.70 -7.68
C LYS A 9 1.31 -33.53 -7.08
N THR A 10 0.84 -34.51 -6.32
CA THR A 10 -0.44 -34.44 -5.61
C THR A 10 -0.47 -33.28 -4.60
N LYS A 11 0.60 -33.09 -3.82
CA LYS A 11 0.71 -31.96 -2.88
C LYS A 11 0.68 -30.62 -3.61
N ARG A 12 1.41 -30.47 -4.72
CA ARG A 12 1.39 -29.25 -5.54
C ARG A 12 0.00 -28.94 -6.08
N ALA A 13 -0.70 -29.94 -6.62
CA ALA A 13 -2.05 -29.78 -7.14
C ALA A 13 -3.03 -29.36 -6.04
N HIS A 14 -2.97 -30.01 -4.86
CA HIS A 14 -3.82 -29.68 -3.73
C HIS A 14 -3.60 -28.24 -3.22
N THR A 15 -2.33 -27.82 -3.08
CA THR A 15 -2.01 -26.46 -2.62
C THR A 15 -2.45 -25.40 -3.63
N LEU A 16 -2.28 -25.63 -4.94
CA LEU A 16 -2.78 -24.72 -5.98
C LEU A 16 -4.31 -24.66 -5.99
N SER A 17 -4.98 -25.80 -5.86
CA SER A 17 -6.43 -25.85 -5.74
C SER A 17 -6.93 -25.07 -4.53
N ALA A 18 -6.26 -25.18 -3.38
CA ALA A 18 -6.60 -24.44 -2.17
C ALA A 18 -6.40 -22.92 -2.33
N TYR A 19 -5.41 -22.50 -3.12
CA TYR A 19 -5.20 -21.11 -3.50
C TYR A 19 -6.33 -20.61 -4.40
N ASP A 20 -6.54 -21.24 -5.56
CA ASP A 20 -7.52 -20.79 -6.56
C ASP A 20 -8.97 -20.80 -6.03
N SER A 21 -9.26 -21.70 -5.09
CA SER A 21 -10.59 -21.85 -4.49
C SER A 21 -10.78 -21.03 -3.21
N PHE A 22 -9.82 -20.20 -2.83
CA PHE A 22 -9.91 -19.44 -1.59
C PHE A 22 -10.91 -18.29 -1.70
N PHE A 23 -11.87 -18.26 -0.79
CA PHE A 23 -12.82 -17.16 -0.64
C PHE A 23 -13.04 -16.80 0.84
N ALA A 24 -13.39 -15.53 1.08
CA ALA A 24 -13.83 -15.06 2.39
C ALA A 24 -15.15 -15.74 2.78
N ARG A 25 -15.27 -16.22 4.02
CA ARG A 25 -16.50 -16.87 4.52
C ARG A 25 -17.47 -15.85 5.08
N ALA A 26 -18.78 -16.11 4.99
CA ALA A 26 -19.83 -15.16 5.37
C ALA A 26 -19.70 -14.61 6.80
N GLU A 27 -19.23 -15.41 7.74
CA GLU A 27 -19.16 -15.08 9.18
C GLU A 27 -17.80 -14.50 9.64
N GLU A 28 -16.75 -14.62 8.82
CA GLU A 28 -15.41 -14.16 9.18
C GLU A 28 -15.24 -12.66 8.93
N ASP A 29 -14.49 -11.96 9.77
CA ASP A 29 -14.12 -10.57 9.50
C ASP A 29 -12.96 -10.48 8.47
N LEU A 30 -12.50 -9.26 8.18
CA LEU A 30 -11.42 -9.04 7.22
C LEU A 30 -10.07 -9.56 7.74
N GLU A 31 -9.81 -9.44 9.04
CA GLU A 31 -8.56 -9.87 9.66
C GLU A 31 -8.49 -11.39 9.70
N ASP A 32 -9.57 -12.07 10.11
CA ASP A 32 -9.71 -13.52 10.07
C ASP A 32 -9.49 -14.06 8.65
N THR A 33 -10.08 -13.41 7.65
CA THR A 33 -9.89 -13.76 6.25
C THR A 33 -8.43 -13.60 5.83
N HIS A 34 -7.77 -12.51 6.26
CA HIS A 34 -6.37 -12.24 5.96
C HIS A 34 -5.44 -13.26 6.62
N GLN A 35 -5.64 -13.58 7.90
CA GLN A 35 -4.85 -14.57 8.64
C GLN A 35 -4.91 -15.95 7.98
N ARG A 36 -6.12 -16.42 7.59
CA ARG A 36 -6.25 -17.66 6.82
C ARG A 36 -5.58 -17.57 5.46
N TYR A 37 -5.67 -16.41 4.80
CA TYR A 37 -5.06 -16.23 3.50
C TYR A 37 -3.53 -16.34 3.56
N LEU A 38 -2.88 -15.78 4.58
CA LEU A 38 -1.42 -15.85 4.76
C LEU A 38 -0.88 -17.29 4.79
N MET A 39 -1.66 -18.25 5.30
CA MET A 39 -1.27 -19.65 5.31
C MET A 39 -1.07 -20.22 3.90
N VAL A 40 -1.88 -19.79 2.93
CA VAL A 40 -1.89 -20.41 1.59
C VAL A 40 -0.61 -20.08 0.79
N PRO A 41 -0.16 -18.82 0.66
CA PRO A 41 1.14 -18.51 0.06
C PRO A 41 2.33 -19.07 0.83
N ASN A 42 2.22 -19.21 2.15
CA ASN A 42 3.27 -19.82 2.96
C ASN A 42 3.43 -21.32 2.62
N GLU A 43 2.34 -22.06 2.46
CA GLU A 43 2.37 -23.45 2.01
C GLU A 43 2.88 -23.59 0.56
N MET A 44 2.49 -22.68 -0.34
CA MET A 44 3.05 -22.63 -1.70
C MET A 44 4.57 -22.46 -1.70
N ARG A 45 5.09 -21.58 -0.85
CA ARG A 45 6.54 -21.32 -0.73
C ARG A 45 7.31 -22.54 -0.24
N LYS A 46 6.76 -23.31 0.70
CA LYS A 46 7.37 -24.55 1.24
C LYS A 46 7.56 -25.64 0.16
N ILE A 47 6.73 -25.65 -0.88
CA ILE A 47 6.80 -26.61 -1.99
C ILE A 47 7.39 -25.99 -3.27
N ASN A 48 8.09 -24.86 -3.16
CA ASN A 48 8.72 -24.16 -4.30
C ASN A 48 7.72 -23.78 -5.40
N ILE A 49 6.53 -23.32 -5.03
CA ILE A 49 5.61 -22.61 -5.92
C ILE A 49 5.82 -21.11 -5.67
N GLN A 50 6.33 -20.43 -6.69
CA GLN A 50 6.60 -18.99 -6.62
C GLN A 50 5.43 -18.23 -7.22
N LYS A 51 4.94 -17.23 -6.49
CA LYS A 51 3.98 -16.23 -6.95
C LYS A 51 4.54 -14.87 -6.59
N THR A 52 4.42 -13.92 -7.51
CA THR A 52 4.80 -12.53 -7.23
C THR A 52 3.88 -11.94 -6.18
N ASN A 53 4.37 -10.95 -5.43
CA ASN A 53 3.54 -10.20 -4.47
C ASN A 53 2.32 -9.59 -5.15
N MET A 54 2.44 -9.13 -6.40
CA MET A 54 1.32 -8.61 -7.17
C MET A 54 0.24 -9.68 -7.41
N GLU A 55 0.62 -10.89 -7.82
CA GLU A 55 -0.34 -12.00 -8.02
C GLU A 55 -1.05 -12.38 -6.72
N VAL A 56 -0.31 -12.51 -5.62
CA VAL A 56 -0.86 -12.83 -4.30
C VAL A 56 -1.80 -11.73 -3.81
N ASN A 57 -1.43 -10.46 -3.97
CA ASN A 57 -2.26 -9.33 -3.56
C ASN A 57 -3.53 -9.22 -4.40
N LEU A 58 -3.43 -9.38 -5.73
CA LEU A 58 -4.58 -9.33 -6.61
C LEU A 58 -5.55 -10.48 -6.34
N HIS A 59 -5.03 -11.67 -6.05
CA HIS A 59 -5.85 -12.82 -5.72
C HIS A 59 -6.61 -12.60 -4.41
N PHE A 60 -5.94 -12.14 -3.34
CA PHE A 60 -6.60 -11.79 -2.07
C PHE A 60 -7.78 -10.84 -2.28
N LEU A 61 -7.56 -9.75 -3.03
CA LEU A 61 -8.60 -8.76 -3.33
C LEU A 61 -9.79 -9.34 -4.12
N ARG A 62 -9.58 -10.35 -4.97
CA ARG A 62 -10.66 -11.05 -5.69
C ARG A 62 -11.44 -12.00 -4.77
N SER A 63 -10.78 -12.58 -3.79
CA SER A 63 -11.34 -13.51 -2.80
C SER A 63 -12.18 -12.83 -1.70
N LEU A 64 -12.11 -11.51 -1.56
CA LEU A 64 -12.90 -10.76 -0.57
C LEU A 64 -14.41 -10.78 -0.87
N LYS A 65 -15.22 -10.58 0.19
CA LYS A 65 -16.69 -10.41 0.07
C LYS A 65 -17.03 -9.21 -0.81
N SER A 66 -18.19 -9.25 -1.46
CA SER A 66 -18.71 -8.18 -2.33
C SER A 66 -18.77 -6.82 -1.62
N GLU A 67 -19.06 -6.80 -0.32
CA GLU A 67 -19.07 -5.58 0.50
C GLU A 67 -17.72 -4.86 0.51
N TRP A 68 -16.61 -5.61 0.57
CA TRP A 68 -15.24 -5.06 0.56
C TRP A 68 -14.74 -4.71 -0.85
N LYS A 69 -15.34 -5.30 -1.90
CA LYS A 69 -14.98 -5.03 -3.31
C LYS A 69 -15.36 -3.61 -3.75
N LYS A 70 -16.38 -2.99 -3.14
CA LYS A 70 -16.84 -1.62 -3.46
C LYS A 70 -15.76 -0.58 -3.14
N THR A 71 -14.97 -0.79 -2.10
CA THR A 71 -13.86 0.10 -1.69
C THR A 71 -12.64 -0.05 -2.60
N ALA A 72 -12.35 -1.26 -3.07
CA ALA A 72 -11.20 -1.53 -3.96
C ALA A 72 -11.36 -0.92 -5.37
N LYS A 73 -12.59 -0.74 -5.88
CA LYS A 73 -12.83 -0.09 -7.19
C LYS A 73 -12.43 1.39 -7.23
N ARG A 74 -12.42 2.09 -6.08
CA ARG A 74 -11.95 3.49 -6.00
C ARG A 74 -10.45 3.64 -6.35
N ASN A 75 -9.66 2.59 -6.17
CA ASN A 75 -8.21 2.59 -6.40
C ASN A 75 -7.80 2.01 -7.77
N ARG A 76 -8.75 1.51 -8.58
CA ARG A 76 -8.44 0.88 -9.88
C ARG A 76 -8.35 1.87 -11.04
N SER A 77 -8.74 3.14 -10.84
CA SER A 77 -8.66 4.18 -11.88
C SER A 77 -7.23 4.72 -12.12
N THR A 78 -6.19 4.00 -11.68
CA THR A 78 -4.78 4.33 -11.93
C THR A 78 -4.20 3.67 -13.18
N SER A 79 -5.02 3.04 -14.03
CA SER A 79 -4.63 2.76 -15.41
C SER A 79 -4.67 4.04 -16.22
N GLY A 80 -3.51 4.47 -16.74
CA GLY A 80 -3.39 5.56 -17.70
C GLY A 80 -4.20 5.35 -18.99
N PRO A 81 -4.14 6.34 -19.88
CA PRO A 81 -5.27 7.15 -20.30
C PRO A 81 -6.28 6.35 -21.13
N SER A 82 -7.50 6.24 -20.63
CA SER A 82 -8.66 6.17 -21.53
C SER A 82 -9.20 7.59 -21.60
N ASP A 83 -9.27 8.12 -22.82
CA ASP A 83 -9.81 9.43 -23.22
C ASP A 83 -11.30 9.60 -22.87
N LYS A 84 -11.64 9.51 -21.59
CA LYS A 84 -12.89 9.99 -21.04
C LYS A 84 -12.51 10.94 -19.92
N ALA A 85 -12.43 12.20 -20.29
CA ALA A 85 -12.18 13.34 -19.41
C ALA A 85 -13.07 13.27 -18.17
N ILE A 86 -12.56 12.66 -17.10
CA ILE A 86 -12.96 13.07 -15.76
C ILE A 86 -12.22 14.38 -15.57
N SER A 87 -12.91 15.49 -15.81
CA SER A 87 -12.37 16.84 -15.66
C SER A 87 -11.59 16.91 -14.36
N GLY A 88 -10.27 17.11 -14.46
CA GLY A 88 -9.35 17.22 -13.31
C GLY A 88 -9.79 18.31 -12.32
N ASP A 89 -10.74 19.16 -12.70
CA ASP A 89 -11.46 20.14 -11.89
C ASP A 89 -11.92 19.63 -10.53
N HIS A 90 -12.22 18.35 -10.38
CA HIS A 90 -12.67 17.82 -9.08
C HIS A 90 -11.55 17.32 -8.18
N LEU A 91 -10.38 16.97 -8.73
CA LEU A 91 -9.28 16.37 -7.99
C LEU A 91 -8.39 17.45 -7.35
N LYS A 92 -8.42 17.55 -6.01
CA LYS A 92 -7.52 18.41 -5.26
C LYS A 92 -6.15 17.75 -5.10
N CYS A 93 -5.09 18.41 -5.54
CA CYS A 93 -3.73 17.96 -5.34
C CYS A 93 -3.38 17.94 -3.85
N PHE A 94 -2.94 16.80 -3.32
CA PHE A 94 -2.51 16.67 -1.92
C PHE A 94 -1.19 17.38 -1.61
N LYS A 95 -0.39 17.73 -2.63
CA LYS A 95 0.89 18.43 -2.46
C LYS A 95 0.70 19.94 -2.33
N CYS A 96 -0.09 20.56 -3.20
CA CYS A 96 -0.24 22.03 -3.27
C CYS A 96 -1.66 22.53 -3.00
N GLY A 97 -2.65 21.65 -2.87
CA GLY A 97 -4.04 22.02 -2.61
C GLY A 97 -4.81 22.59 -3.80
N LYS A 98 -4.19 22.79 -4.97
CA LYS A 98 -4.88 23.25 -6.19
C LYS A 98 -5.58 22.08 -6.90
N ARG A 99 -6.68 22.37 -7.59
CA ARG A 99 -7.42 21.37 -8.39
C ARG A 99 -6.74 21.17 -9.76
N GLY A 100 -7.18 20.18 -10.53
CA GLY A 100 -6.76 20.02 -11.93
C GLY A 100 -5.60 19.06 -12.18
N HIS A 101 -4.97 18.47 -11.16
CA HIS A 101 -3.83 17.56 -11.33
C HIS A 101 -3.62 16.61 -10.15
N PHE A 102 -2.93 15.49 -10.38
CA PHE A 102 -2.51 14.57 -9.33
C PHE A 102 -1.27 15.08 -8.58
N ALA A 103 -1.06 14.65 -7.33
CA ALA A 103 0.12 15.03 -6.55
C ALA A 103 1.45 14.67 -7.23
N LYS A 104 1.48 13.58 -8.01
CA LYS A 104 2.63 13.15 -8.80
C LYS A 104 2.94 14.09 -9.98
N GLU A 105 1.94 14.77 -10.50
CA GLU A 105 2.04 15.72 -11.62
C GLU A 105 2.20 17.17 -11.11
N CYS A 106 2.30 17.34 -9.79
CA CYS A 106 2.42 18.66 -9.18
C CYS A 106 3.81 19.23 -9.42
N ARG A 107 3.90 20.19 -10.34
CA ARG A 107 5.12 20.93 -10.67
C ARG A 107 5.51 21.98 -9.61
N ILE A 108 4.74 22.12 -8.53
CA ILE A 108 5.07 23.02 -7.44
C ILE A 108 6.11 22.34 -6.54
N THR A 109 7.33 22.85 -6.59
CA THR A 109 8.29 22.70 -5.49
C THR A 109 7.78 23.60 -4.36
N LYS A 110 7.51 23.04 -3.17
CA LYS A 110 7.14 23.87 -2.02
C LYS A 110 8.41 24.66 -1.68
N LYS A 111 8.48 25.93 -2.08
CA LYS A 111 9.52 26.82 -1.59
C LYS A 111 9.31 26.95 -0.08
N LYS A 112 10.39 26.76 0.68
CA LYS A 112 10.38 27.00 2.11
C LYS A 112 10.25 28.51 2.31
N ASP A 113 9.10 28.96 2.76
CA ASP A 113 8.87 30.38 3.05
C ASP A 113 9.51 30.77 4.38
N TYR A 114 9.65 32.07 4.66
CA TYR A 114 10.27 32.60 5.88
C TYR A 114 9.75 31.93 7.18
N ASN A 115 8.45 31.65 7.24
CA ASN A 115 7.81 30.99 8.39
C ASN A 115 8.33 29.57 8.65
N HIS A 116 8.74 28.83 7.61
CA HIS A 116 9.35 27.51 7.76
C HIS A 116 10.62 27.60 8.61
N TYR A 117 11.47 28.58 8.32
CA TYR A 117 12.74 28.76 9.03
C TYR A 117 12.53 29.27 10.46
N ILE A 118 11.60 30.20 10.67
CA ILE A 118 11.25 30.66 12.03
C ILE A 118 10.76 29.48 12.89
N GLN A 119 9.87 28.66 12.34
CA GLN A 119 9.32 27.51 13.08
C GLN A 119 10.42 26.48 13.38
N LYS A 120 11.32 26.21 12.42
CA LYS A 120 12.46 25.29 12.62
C LYS A 120 13.38 25.81 13.73
N ALA A 121 13.69 27.10 13.74
CA ALA A 121 14.50 27.74 14.78
C ALA A 121 13.83 27.71 16.17
N GLN A 122 12.51 27.87 16.26
CA GLN A 122 11.77 27.79 17.52
C GLN A 122 11.80 26.39 18.12
N LEU A 123 11.61 25.34 17.30
CA LEU A 123 11.69 23.95 17.77
C LEU A 123 13.10 23.58 18.22
N ALA A 124 14.13 24.04 17.50
CA ALA A 124 15.52 23.85 17.92
C ALA A 124 15.78 24.45 19.32
N LYS A 125 15.32 25.68 19.57
CA LYS A 125 15.40 26.31 20.89
C LYS A 125 14.65 25.54 21.98
N GLN A 126 13.48 25.01 21.67
CA GLN A 126 12.72 24.18 22.62
C GLN A 126 13.49 22.90 22.98
N LYS A 127 14.08 22.23 21.97
CA LYS A 127 14.93 21.04 22.17
C LYS A 127 16.18 21.36 23.02
N GLU A 128 16.83 22.50 22.77
CA GLU A 128 17.96 23.00 23.59
C GLU A 128 17.55 23.31 25.04
N GLN A 129 16.32 23.79 25.25
CA GLN A 129 15.74 24.01 26.58
C GLN A 129 15.32 22.70 27.29
N GLY A 130 15.60 21.54 26.69
CA GLY A 130 15.25 20.23 27.24
C GLY A 130 13.78 19.85 27.08
N ILE A 131 13.02 20.58 26.26
CA ILE A 131 11.63 20.23 25.94
C ILE A 131 11.64 19.06 24.96
N VAL A 132 10.97 17.97 25.34
CA VAL A 132 10.79 16.81 24.48
C VAL A 132 9.84 17.18 23.34
N LEU A 133 10.35 17.14 22.10
CA LEU A 133 9.56 17.38 20.91
C LEU A 133 8.78 16.11 20.50
N MET A 134 7.68 16.30 19.76
CA MET A 134 7.01 15.18 19.09
C MET A 134 7.92 14.57 18.03
N SER A 135 7.76 13.27 17.77
CA SER A 135 8.57 12.53 16.78
C SER A 135 8.60 13.18 15.39
N THR A 136 7.49 13.76 14.93
CA THR A 136 7.42 14.48 13.65
C THR A 136 8.20 15.79 13.62
N HIS A 137 8.30 16.46 14.77
CA HIS A 137 9.05 17.72 14.92
C HIS A 137 10.55 17.46 15.12
N ASP A 138 10.90 16.39 15.84
CA ASP A 138 12.28 15.97 16.06
C ASP A 138 12.94 15.53 14.76
N HIS A 139 12.26 14.67 13.98
CA HIS A 139 12.72 14.23 12.67
C HIS A 139 12.89 15.39 11.67
N TRP A 140 12.00 16.39 11.73
CA TRP A 140 12.09 17.57 10.84
C TRP A 140 13.30 18.47 11.16
N LEU A 141 13.81 18.46 12.39
CA LEU A 141 15.07 19.11 12.74
C LEU A 141 16.28 18.37 12.16
N GLU A 142 16.18 17.04 12.00
CA GLU A 142 17.24 16.17 11.48
C GLU A 142 17.32 16.13 9.94
N ASP A 143 16.22 16.45 9.25
CA ASP A 143 16.22 16.61 7.80
C ASP A 143 17.22 17.74 7.40
N SER A 144 18.39 17.32 6.89
CA SER A 144 19.42 18.21 6.36
C SER A 144 18.87 18.97 5.15
N ASP A 145 19.21 20.26 5.06
CA ASP A 145 18.80 21.15 3.96
C ASP A 145 19.54 20.87 2.65
N ASP A 146 20.05 19.66 2.46
CA ASP A 146 20.60 19.21 1.19
C ASP A 146 19.44 18.83 0.27
N SER A 147 18.97 19.79 -0.54
CA SER A 147 18.67 19.61 -1.97
C SER A 147 18.11 20.91 -2.58
N GLU A 148 18.88 21.44 -3.54
CA GLU A 148 18.51 22.46 -4.53
C GLU A 148 17.30 22.06 -5.42
#